data_AF-A0A435B0F4-F1
#
_entry.id   AF-A0A435B0F4-F1
#
_cell.length_a   1.000
_cell.length_b   1.000
_cell.length_c   1.000
_cell.angle_alpha   90.00
_cell.angle_beta   90.00
_cell.angle_gamma   90.00
#
_symmetry.space_group_name_H-M   'P 1'
#
loop_
_entity.id
_entity.type
_entity.pdbx_description
1 polymer ?
#
loop_
_entity_poly.entity_id
_entity_poly.type
_entity_poly.pdbx_seq_one_letter_code
_entity_poly.pdbx_strand_id
1 'polypeptide(L)'
;MQLSSIHPFARRGLAAAVAVTLALGATIASPLAAPSYQAAHAAVVSVTVRERLATYGGWRTSSRFGEVWVPSVRPEWRPYTEGRWVWTDEGWYWESAEPFGGIVFHYGRWAYDPELGWVWIAGYKWAPAWVVWRQGSDDIGWAPAPPRIADVAVDEGWWCFAPVVAIGAADLVTVVRPVRENVTIIRNTTIINQTVVVNNAPRVRLGNQVVAINAGPRLPELPKAVVTSIKAAKIVPPRKGDFG
;
A
#
# COMPACT_ATOMS: atom_id res chain seq x y z
N MET A 1 92.37 -42.21 -19.77
CA MET A 1 93.14 -41.30 -20.63
C MET A 1 92.32 -41.04 -21.88
N GLN A 2 92.02 -39.76 -22.14
CA GLN A 2 91.60 -39.16 -23.42
C GLN A 2 90.29 -39.59 -24.10
N LEU A 3 89.30 -38.69 -23.97
CA LEU A 3 88.55 -37.99 -25.02
C LEU A 3 88.03 -38.80 -26.23
N SER A 4 86.70 -38.85 -26.35
CA SER A 4 85.95 -39.00 -27.60
C SER A 4 84.63 -38.25 -27.39
N SER A 5 84.53 -37.03 -27.89
CA SER A 5 84.15 -36.63 -29.26
C SER A 5 82.71 -36.09 -29.22
N ILE A 6 82.61 -34.79 -29.43
CA ILE A 6 81.37 -34.07 -29.64
C ILE A 6 81.12 -34.12 -31.14
N HIS A 7 79.94 -34.60 -31.56
CA HIS A 7 79.37 -34.22 -32.83
C HIS A 7 77.98 -33.60 -32.64
N PRO A 8 77.65 -32.54 -33.42
CA PRO A 8 76.48 -31.70 -33.22
C PRO A 8 75.37 -32.04 -34.24
N PHE A 9 74.35 -31.19 -34.29
CA PHE A 9 73.29 -31.05 -35.30
C PHE A 9 71.95 -31.74 -35.00
N ALA A 10 70.97 -30.93 -34.58
CA ALA A 10 69.92 -30.40 -35.48
C ALA A 10 69.05 -29.39 -34.70
N ARG A 11 69.13 -28.08 -35.03
CA ARG A 11 68.08 -27.31 -35.73
C ARG A 11 66.66 -27.53 -35.17
N ARG A 12 66.20 -26.62 -34.29
CA ARG A 12 65.39 -25.41 -34.61
C ARG A 12 63.91 -25.71 -34.80
N GLY A 13 63.12 -25.24 -33.83
CA GLY A 13 61.68 -24.96 -33.91
C GLY A 13 61.24 -24.41 -32.55
N LEU A 14 61.30 -23.09 -32.34
CA LEU A 14 60.13 -22.21 -32.35
C LEU A 14 58.84 -22.88 -31.85
N ALA A 15 58.40 -22.52 -30.65
CA ALA A 15 57.15 -21.78 -30.46
C ALA A 15 56.90 -21.61 -28.95
N ALA A 16 56.61 -20.37 -28.57
CA ALA A 16 56.08 -20.05 -27.26
C ALA A 16 54.79 -20.85 -27.02
N ALA A 17 54.71 -21.56 -25.90
CA ALA A 17 53.46 -22.12 -25.43
C ALA A 17 52.54 -20.97 -24.98
N VAL A 18 51.74 -20.46 -25.92
CA VAL A 18 50.54 -19.69 -25.61
C VAL A 18 49.55 -20.68 -25.02
N ALA A 19 49.31 -20.57 -23.71
CA ALA A 19 48.22 -21.26 -23.07
C ALA A 19 46.90 -20.72 -23.65
N VAL A 20 46.33 -21.44 -24.62
CA VAL A 20 44.96 -21.24 -25.07
C VAL A 20 44.06 -21.86 -24.00
N THR A 21 43.59 -21.03 -23.07
CA THR A 21 42.43 -21.37 -22.24
C THR A 21 41.19 -21.35 -23.14
N LEU A 22 40.70 -22.54 -23.48
CA LEU A 22 39.34 -22.72 -24.00
C LEU A 22 38.34 -22.31 -22.90
N ALA A 23 37.96 -21.03 -22.88
CA ALA A 23 36.75 -20.62 -22.21
C ALA A 23 35.58 -21.09 -23.08
N LEU A 24 34.96 -22.21 -22.71
CA LEU A 24 33.65 -22.57 -23.23
C LEU A 24 32.69 -21.41 -22.93
N GLY A 25 32.31 -20.69 -23.98
CA GLY A 25 31.24 -19.72 -23.94
C GLY A 25 29.92 -20.44 -23.69
N ALA A 26 29.60 -20.69 -22.42
CA ALA A 26 28.22 -20.85 -22.02
C ALA A 26 27.60 -19.46 -22.09
N THR A 27 26.90 -19.15 -23.18
CA THR A 27 25.89 -18.10 -23.17
C THR A 27 24.82 -18.56 -22.20
N ILE A 28 25.00 -18.20 -20.92
CA ILE A 28 23.90 -18.16 -19.98
C ILE A 28 22.96 -17.11 -20.58
N ALA A 29 21.93 -17.58 -21.29
CA ALA A 29 20.74 -16.78 -21.47
C ALA A 29 20.29 -16.47 -20.04
N SER A 30 20.65 -15.27 -19.55
CA SER A 30 20.10 -14.77 -18.30
C SER A 30 18.60 -14.90 -18.48
N PRO A 31 17.89 -15.69 -17.65
CA PRO A 31 16.47 -15.49 -17.60
C PRO A 31 16.33 -14.00 -17.28
N LEU A 32 15.57 -13.27 -18.09
CA LEU A 32 15.05 -11.98 -17.66
C LEU A 32 14.44 -12.27 -16.30
N ALA A 33 15.17 -11.91 -15.24
CA ALA A 33 14.68 -12.04 -13.89
C ALA A 33 13.55 -11.04 -13.85
N ALA A 34 12.33 -11.50 -14.14
CA ALA A 34 11.14 -10.81 -13.70
C ALA A 34 11.42 -10.49 -12.23
N PRO A 35 11.35 -9.22 -11.81
CA PRO A 35 11.77 -8.84 -10.48
C PRO A 35 11.06 -9.77 -9.50
N SER A 36 11.82 -10.50 -8.70
CA SER A 36 11.30 -11.51 -7.76
C SER A 36 10.31 -10.93 -6.75
N TYR A 37 10.26 -9.60 -6.65
CA TYR A 37 9.21 -8.83 -5.98
C TYR A 37 7.81 -9.01 -6.61
N GLN A 38 7.66 -9.27 -7.91
CA GLN A 38 6.36 -9.33 -8.56
C GLN A 38 5.66 -10.70 -8.37
N ALA A 39 6.43 -11.79 -8.31
CA ALA A 39 5.90 -13.13 -8.07
C ALA A 39 5.57 -13.39 -6.58
N ALA A 40 6.33 -12.80 -5.65
CA ALA A 40 6.06 -12.92 -4.22
C ALA A 40 4.91 -12.02 -3.73
N HIS A 41 4.63 -10.90 -4.42
CA HIS A 41 3.50 -10.02 -4.09
C HIS A 41 2.14 -10.57 -4.55
N ALA A 42 2.09 -11.41 -5.60
CA ALA A 42 0.85 -12.03 -6.09
C ALA A 42 0.45 -13.31 -5.32
N ALA A 43 1.37 -13.93 -4.58
CA ALA A 43 1.17 -15.28 -4.01
C ALA A 43 0.64 -15.33 -2.56
N VAL A 44 0.25 -14.22 -1.94
CA VAL A 44 -0.19 -14.18 -0.52
C VAL A 44 -1.54 -13.48 -0.33
N VAL A 45 -2.40 -13.50 -1.34
CA VAL A 45 -3.84 -13.50 -1.08
C VAL A 45 -4.19 -14.96 -0.83
N SER A 46 -4.59 -15.32 0.40
CA SER A 46 -5.04 -16.69 0.61
C SER A 46 -6.16 -17.01 -0.38
N VAL A 47 -6.20 -18.24 -0.90
CA VAL A 47 -7.26 -18.68 -1.82
C VAL A 47 -8.64 -18.33 -1.25
N THR A 48 -8.80 -18.45 0.07
CA THR A 48 -9.97 -18.05 0.83
C THR A 48 -10.32 -16.56 0.70
N VAL A 49 -9.37 -15.63 0.80
CA VAL A 49 -9.63 -14.19 0.58
C VAL A 49 -10.04 -13.94 -0.87
N ARG A 50 -9.37 -14.58 -1.82
CA ARG A 50 -9.67 -14.43 -3.25
C ARG A 50 -11.10 -14.86 -3.57
N GLU A 51 -11.51 -16.03 -3.07
CA GLU A 51 -12.85 -16.59 -3.22
C GLU A 51 -13.92 -15.74 -2.52
N ARG A 52 -13.66 -15.31 -1.27
CA ARG A 52 -14.56 -14.41 -0.53
C ARG A 52 -14.82 -13.11 -1.29
N LEU A 53 -13.77 -12.46 -1.78
CA LEU A 53 -13.88 -11.19 -2.49
C LEU A 53 -14.47 -11.34 -3.90
N ALA A 54 -14.34 -12.50 -4.54
CA ALA A 54 -14.94 -12.77 -5.85
C ALA A 54 -16.48 -12.70 -5.84
N THR A 55 -17.11 -12.79 -4.67
CA THR A 55 -18.58 -12.64 -4.52
C THR A 55 -19.02 -11.17 -4.59
N TYR A 56 -18.11 -10.22 -4.32
CA TYR A 56 -18.44 -8.79 -4.20
C TYR A 56 -17.72 -7.90 -5.23
N GLY A 57 -17.00 -8.52 -6.17
CA GLY A 57 -16.17 -7.82 -7.13
C GLY A 57 -15.34 -8.78 -7.98
N GLY A 58 -14.46 -8.24 -8.81
CA GLY A 58 -13.64 -9.02 -9.75
C GLY A 58 -12.15 -8.78 -9.57
N TRP A 59 -11.37 -9.86 -9.61
CA TRP A 59 -9.91 -9.77 -9.75
C TRP A 59 -9.55 -9.39 -11.19
N ARG A 60 -8.63 -8.44 -11.35
CA ARG A 60 -8.17 -7.88 -12.63
C ARG A 60 -6.68 -7.61 -12.58
N THR A 61 -6.08 -7.41 -13.74
CA THR A 61 -4.68 -6.97 -13.86
C THR A 61 -4.66 -5.51 -14.26
N SER A 62 -4.19 -4.65 -13.36
CA SER A 62 -3.86 -3.25 -13.63
C SER A 62 -2.43 -3.17 -14.19
N SER A 63 -2.24 -2.38 -15.24
CA SER A 63 -0.91 -2.07 -15.78
C SER A 63 -0.03 -1.31 -14.77
N ARG A 64 -0.65 -0.61 -13.83
CA ARG A 64 0.02 0.23 -12.80
C ARG A 64 0.29 -0.53 -11.51
N PHE A 65 -0.63 -1.42 -11.12
CA PHE A 65 -0.63 -2.03 -9.78
C PHE A 65 -0.50 -3.57 -9.79
N GLY A 66 -0.46 -4.20 -10.96
CA GLY A 66 -0.46 -5.66 -11.07
C GLY A 66 -1.84 -6.25 -10.76
N GLU A 67 -1.88 -7.37 -10.05
CA GLU A 67 -3.15 -7.99 -9.67
C GLU A 67 -3.89 -7.14 -8.62
N VAL A 68 -5.13 -6.80 -8.92
CA VAL A 68 -6.00 -5.97 -8.08
C VAL A 68 -7.40 -6.55 -7.99
N TRP A 69 -8.11 -6.23 -6.93
CA TRP A 69 -9.54 -6.49 -6.81
C TRP A 69 -10.34 -5.21 -7.07
N VAL A 70 -11.38 -5.32 -7.89
CA VAL A 70 -12.28 -4.22 -8.26
C VAL A 70 -13.66 -4.51 -7.67
N PRO A 71 -14.18 -3.68 -6.75
CA PRO A 71 -15.47 -3.89 -6.12
C PRO A 71 -16.62 -3.70 -7.12
N SER A 72 -17.69 -4.47 -6.96
CA SER A 72 -18.97 -4.25 -7.64
C SER A 72 -19.85 -3.34 -6.78
N VAL A 73 -19.71 -2.03 -6.98
CA VAL A 73 -20.34 -0.97 -6.18
C VAL A 73 -20.99 0.08 -7.07
N ARG A 74 -21.80 0.97 -6.48
CA ARG A 74 -22.42 2.10 -7.20
C ARG A 74 -21.38 3.10 -7.71
N PRO A 75 -21.66 3.87 -8.78
CA PRO A 75 -20.67 4.74 -9.43
C PRO A 75 -20.02 5.79 -8.51
N GLU A 76 -20.76 6.33 -7.54
CA GLU A 76 -20.25 7.36 -6.62
C GLU A 76 -19.58 6.77 -5.37
N TRP A 77 -19.50 5.44 -5.25
CA TRP A 77 -18.87 4.79 -4.11
C TRP A 77 -17.38 5.13 -4.06
N ARG A 78 -16.89 5.33 -2.83
CA ARG A 78 -15.48 5.59 -2.56
C ARG A 78 -15.05 4.83 -1.29
N PRO A 79 -13.80 4.35 -1.22
CA PRO A 79 -13.29 3.72 -0.02
C PRO A 79 -13.47 4.62 1.21
N TYR A 80 -13.82 4.03 2.35
CA TYR A 80 -13.99 4.74 3.62
C TYR A 80 -15.12 5.78 3.59
N THR A 81 -16.27 5.47 2.97
CA THR A 81 -17.46 6.36 2.99
C THR A 81 -18.71 5.73 3.58
N GLU A 82 -18.92 4.41 3.40
CA GLU A 82 -20.09 3.70 3.92
C GLU A 82 -19.74 2.96 5.22
N GLY A 83 -20.02 3.59 6.36
CA GLY A 83 -19.59 3.10 7.67
C GLY A 83 -19.33 4.26 8.64
N ARG A 84 -18.48 4.03 9.63
CA ARG A 84 -18.12 5.05 10.62
C ARG A 84 -16.68 4.94 11.12
N TRP A 85 -16.16 6.08 11.57
CA TRP A 85 -14.90 6.13 12.32
C TRP A 85 -15.16 5.84 13.80
N VAL A 86 -14.34 4.97 14.37
CA VAL A 86 -14.39 4.57 15.79
C VAL A 86 -13.01 4.81 16.40
N TRP A 87 -12.94 5.34 17.62
CA TRP A 87 -11.67 5.46 18.31
C TRP A 87 -11.37 4.20 19.12
N THR A 88 -10.14 3.71 19.04
CA THR A 88 -9.71 2.44 19.68
C THR A 88 -8.30 2.57 20.24
N ASP A 89 -7.87 1.55 20.98
CA ASP A 89 -6.49 1.45 21.48
C ASP A 89 -5.44 1.31 20.35
N GLU A 90 -5.87 1.05 19.12
CA GLU A 90 -5.05 1.01 17.90
C GLU A 90 -5.12 2.33 17.09
N GLY A 91 -5.88 3.32 17.58
CA GLY A 91 -6.18 4.58 16.89
C GLY A 91 -7.53 4.56 16.18
N TRP A 92 -7.67 5.37 15.13
CA TRP A 92 -8.90 5.47 14.35
C TRP A 92 -9.19 4.17 13.58
N TYR A 93 -10.23 3.46 13.94
CA TYR A 93 -10.67 2.26 13.23
C TYR A 93 -11.79 2.61 12.26
N TRP A 94 -11.71 2.06 11.04
CA TRP A 94 -12.82 2.12 10.10
C TRP A 94 -13.77 0.95 10.34
N GLU A 95 -14.96 1.23 10.84
CA GLU A 95 -16.04 0.25 10.94
C GLU A 95 -16.91 0.34 9.69
N SER A 96 -16.61 -0.53 8.73
CA SER A 96 -17.28 -0.63 7.44
C SER A 96 -18.69 -1.23 7.56
N ALA A 97 -19.64 -0.71 6.79
CA ALA A 97 -20.95 -1.32 6.59
C ALA A 97 -20.95 -2.35 5.44
N GLU A 98 -19.89 -2.37 4.63
CA GLU A 98 -19.78 -3.25 3.47
C GLU A 98 -19.37 -4.68 3.84
N PRO A 99 -19.92 -5.72 3.19
CA PRO A 99 -19.67 -7.12 3.54
C PRO A 99 -18.23 -7.59 3.32
N PHE A 100 -17.46 -6.87 2.50
CA PHE A 100 -16.04 -7.12 2.23
C PHE A 100 -15.10 -6.32 3.15
N GLY A 101 -15.65 -5.44 4.00
CA GLY A 101 -14.90 -4.42 4.71
C GLY A 101 -13.86 -4.94 5.69
N GLY A 102 -14.18 -6.05 6.37
CA GLY A 102 -13.29 -6.69 7.35
C GLY A 102 -11.92 -7.11 6.77
N ILE A 103 -11.82 -7.26 5.45
CA ILE A 103 -10.57 -7.55 4.76
C ILE A 103 -10.00 -6.28 4.13
N VAL A 104 -10.74 -5.66 3.22
CA VAL A 104 -10.14 -4.68 2.29
C VAL A 104 -9.75 -3.35 2.95
N PHE A 105 -10.38 -2.97 4.05
CA PHE A 105 -10.01 -1.74 4.77
C PHE A 105 -8.86 -1.94 5.76
N HIS A 106 -8.54 -3.19 6.10
CA HIS A 106 -7.55 -3.51 7.12
C HIS A 106 -6.30 -4.23 6.60
N TYR A 107 -6.38 -4.89 5.43
CA TYR A 107 -5.32 -5.75 4.89
C TYR A 107 -4.93 -5.38 3.45
N GLY A 108 -4.68 -4.11 3.15
CA GLY A 108 -4.29 -3.73 1.80
C GLY A 108 -4.24 -2.23 1.57
N ARG A 109 -4.30 -1.84 0.31
CA ARG A 109 -4.28 -0.43 -0.12
C ARG A 109 -5.34 -0.21 -1.18
N TRP A 110 -6.10 0.86 -1.00
CA TRP A 110 -6.94 1.38 -2.06
C TRP A 110 -6.14 2.35 -2.92
N ALA A 111 -6.36 2.28 -4.23
CA ALA A 111 -5.83 3.22 -5.20
C ALA A 111 -6.88 3.48 -6.28
N TYR A 112 -6.77 4.62 -6.96
CA TYR A 112 -7.56 4.91 -8.16
C TYR A 112 -6.76 4.61 -9.42
N ASP A 113 -7.32 3.75 -10.25
CA ASP A 113 -6.85 3.40 -11.59
C ASP A 113 -7.79 4.06 -12.61
N PRO A 114 -7.27 4.90 -13.55
CA PRO A 114 -8.11 5.54 -14.56
C PRO A 114 -8.91 4.59 -15.45
N GLU A 115 -8.43 3.36 -15.66
CA GLU A 115 -9.09 2.37 -16.51
C GLU A 115 -10.10 1.50 -15.73
N LEU A 116 -9.84 1.26 -14.44
CA LEU A 116 -10.61 0.32 -13.60
C LEU A 116 -11.41 0.97 -12.48
N GLY A 117 -11.21 2.27 -12.19
CA GLY A 117 -11.79 2.98 -11.06
C GLY A 117 -11.05 2.70 -9.74
N TRP A 118 -11.79 2.61 -8.63
CA TRP A 118 -11.20 2.25 -7.34
C TRP A 118 -10.78 0.77 -7.34
N VAL A 119 -9.51 0.52 -7.07
CA VAL A 119 -8.92 -0.81 -7.02
C VAL A 119 -8.27 -1.06 -5.68
N TRP A 120 -8.32 -2.31 -5.22
CA TRP A 120 -7.69 -2.75 -4.00
C TRP A 120 -6.48 -3.65 -4.31
N ILE A 121 -5.35 -3.27 -3.74
CA ILE A 121 -4.10 -4.02 -3.76
C ILE A 121 -3.99 -4.75 -2.43
N ALA A 122 -3.87 -6.08 -2.50
CA ALA A 122 -3.77 -6.90 -1.31
C ALA A 122 -2.52 -6.60 -0.47
N GLY A 123 -2.66 -6.76 0.84
CA GLY A 123 -1.58 -6.69 1.81
C GLY A 123 -1.79 -7.70 2.94
N TYR A 124 -0.70 -8.02 3.64
CA TYR A 124 -0.73 -9.00 4.74
C TYR A 124 -0.64 -8.35 6.12
N LYS A 125 -0.25 -7.08 6.18
CA LYS A 125 -0.18 -6.34 7.44
C LYS A 125 -1.57 -5.79 7.75
N TRP A 126 -2.07 -6.11 8.94
CA TRP A 126 -3.26 -5.47 9.49
C TRP A 126 -2.97 -4.04 9.93
N ALA A 127 -3.93 -3.15 9.76
CA ALA A 127 -4.02 -1.87 10.45
C ALA A 127 -5.50 -1.53 10.71
N PRO A 128 -5.80 -0.74 11.75
CA PRO A 128 -7.17 -0.27 12.03
C PRO A 128 -7.81 0.49 10.86
N ALA A 129 -7.01 1.22 10.08
CA ALA A 129 -7.32 1.67 8.73
C ALA A 129 -6.03 2.06 8.02
N TRP A 130 -6.03 2.00 6.68
CA TRP A 130 -4.90 2.43 5.86
C TRP A 130 -5.18 3.79 5.22
N VAL A 131 -5.31 4.82 6.07
CA VAL A 131 -5.61 6.19 5.65
C VAL A 131 -4.59 7.20 6.17
N VAL A 132 -4.51 8.34 5.49
CA VAL A 132 -3.87 9.55 5.98
C VAL A 132 -4.92 10.62 6.19
N TRP A 133 -4.64 11.52 7.13
CA TRP A 133 -5.62 12.49 7.60
C TRP A 133 -5.18 13.92 7.35
N ARG A 134 -6.16 14.80 7.22
CA ARG A 134 -5.98 16.25 7.21
C ARG A 134 -7.10 16.92 7.99
N GLN A 135 -6.83 18.10 8.53
CA GLN A 135 -7.79 18.84 9.36
C GLN A 135 -7.81 20.33 9.02
N GLY A 136 -8.97 20.93 9.19
CA GLY A 136 -9.19 22.38 9.21
C GLY A 136 -10.14 22.75 10.35
N SER A 137 -10.63 23.98 10.34
CA SER A 137 -11.61 24.47 11.32
C SER A 137 -12.94 23.71 11.23
N ASP A 138 -13.46 23.57 10.02
CA ASP A 138 -14.83 23.12 9.78
C ASP A 138 -14.90 21.68 9.28
N ASP A 139 -13.88 21.23 8.56
CA ASP A 139 -13.83 19.92 7.93
C ASP A 139 -12.64 19.08 8.41
N ILE A 140 -12.90 17.79 8.58
CA ILE A 140 -11.89 16.75 8.72
C ILE A 140 -11.86 15.93 7.43
N GLY A 141 -10.68 15.56 6.99
CA GLY A 141 -10.50 14.77 5.77
C GLY A 141 -9.62 13.55 5.95
N TRP A 142 -9.92 12.52 5.18
CA TRP A 142 -9.12 11.30 5.08
C TRP A 142 -8.99 10.87 3.63
N ALA A 143 -7.87 10.23 3.30
CA ALA A 143 -7.67 9.59 2.01
C ALA A 143 -6.99 8.23 2.23
N PRO A 144 -7.25 7.23 1.37
CA PRO A 144 -6.45 6.02 1.36
C PRO A 144 -4.97 6.35 1.26
N ALA A 145 -4.17 5.73 2.14
CA ALA A 145 -2.73 5.80 2.04
C ALA A 145 -2.30 5.11 0.72
N PRO A 146 -1.50 5.77 -0.13
CA PRO A 146 -1.14 5.19 -1.42
C PRO A 146 -0.29 3.92 -1.24
N PRO A 147 -0.38 2.96 -2.19
CA PRO A 147 0.49 1.79 -2.17
C PRO A 147 1.94 2.19 -2.45
N ARG A 148 2.91 1.46 -1.87
CA ARG A 148 4.35 1.78 -1.97
C ARG A 148 4.98 1.50 -3.33
N ILE A 149 4.25 0.82 -4.21
CA ILE A 149 4.78 0.22 -5.45
C ILE A 149 4.87 1.21 -6.62
N ALA A 150 4.35 2.43 -6.46
CA ALA A 150 4.52 3.52 -7.40
C ALA A 150 4.52 4.85 -6.64
N ASP A 151 5.17 5.89 -7.19
CA ASP A 151 5.02 7.27 -6.72
C ASP A 151 3.59 7.74 -7.05
N VAL A 152 2.62 7.23 -6.31
CA VAL A 152 1.22 7.61 -6.44
C VAL A 152 1.00 8.86 -5.60
N ALA A 153 0.85 9.99 -6.28
CA ALA A 153 0.33 11.19 -5.66
C ALA A 153 -1.15 10.94 -5.29
N VAL A 154 -1.52 11.28 -4.05
CA VAL A 154 -2.92 11.28 -3.63
C VAL A 154 -3.61 12.46 -4.31
N ASP A 155 -4.38 12.15 -5.34
CA ASP A 155 -5.16 13.14 -6.09
C ASP A 155 -6.27 13.76 -5.21
N GLU A 156 -6.72 14.96 -5.58
CA GLU A 156 -7.78 15.68 -4.87
C GLU A 156 -9.06 14.84 -4.77
N GLY A 157 -9.38 14.05 -5.80
CA GLY A 157 -10.51 13.13 -5.86
C GLY A 157 -10.39 11.91 -4.95
N TRP A 158 -9.27 11.71 -4.24
CA TRP A 158 -9.09 10.62 -3.27
C TRP A 158 -9.53 11.01 -1.86
N TRP A 159 -9.61 12.30 -1.58
CA TRP A 159 -9.95 12.81 -0.26
C TRP A 159 -11.45 12.75 0.01
N CYS A 160 -11.84 12.11 1.09
CA CYS A 160 -13.17 12.25 1.67
C CYS A 160 -13.11 13.32 2.75
N PHE A 161 -14.17 14.11 2.86
CA PHE A 161 -14.31 15.13 3.89
C PHE A 161 -15.66 15.02 4.56
N ALA A 162 -15.72 15.39 5.83
CA ALA A 162 -16.96 15.57 6.56
C ALA A 162 -16.81 16.76 7.51
N PRO A 163 -17.91 17.38 7.96
CA PRO A 163 -17.84 18.34 9.06
C PRO A 163 -17.12 17.71 10.26
N VAL A 164 -16.22 18.45 10.93
CA VAL A 164 -15.52 17.97 12.14
C VAL A 164 -16.51 17.45 13.18
N VAL A 165 -17.66 18.11 13.29
CA VAL A 165 -18.75 17.75 14.21
C VAL A 165 -19.39 16.39 13.93
N ALA A 166 -19.20 15.85 12.73
CA ALA A 166 -19.84 14.64 12.24
C ALA A 166 -18.86 13.46 12.04
N ILE A 167 -17.58 13.58 12.43
CA ILE A 167 -16.60 12.50 12.26
C ILE A 167 -17.01 11.18 12.95
N GLY A 168 -17.72 11.27 14.07
CA GLY A 168 -18.28 10.13 14.81
C GLY A 168 -19.71 9.76 14.42
N ALA A 169 -20.23 10.28 13.29
CA ALA A 169 -21.57 9.93 12.82
C ALA A 169 -21.71 8.41 12.62
N ALA A 170 -22.88 7.87 12.95
CA ALA A 170 -23.13 6.43 12.85
C ALA A 170 -23.11 5.92 11.41
N ASP A 171 -23.43 6.80 10.46
CA ASP A 171 -23.37 6.55 9.01
C ASP A 171 -22.79 7.78 8.30
N LEU A 172 -21.49 7.70 7.99
CA LEU A 172 -20.74 8.81 7.40
C LEU A 172 -21.20 9.16 5.99
N VAL A 173 -21.77 8.23 5.23
CA VAL A 173 -22.12 8.47 3.82
C VAL A 173 -23.12 9.63 3.68
N THR A 174 -23.93 9.87 4.72
CA THR A 174 -24.95 10.92 4.76
C THR A 174 -24.38 12.33 5.02
N VAL A 175 -23.15 12.41 5.54
CA VAL A 175 -22.48 13.67 5.94
C VAL A 175 -21.18 13.93 5.17
N VAL A 176 -20.72 12.98 4.35
CA VAL A 176 -19.55 13.17 3.49
C VAL A 176 -19.82 14.29 2.48
N ARG A 177 -18.87 15.21 2.37
CA ARG A 177 -18.91 16.33 1.44
C ARG A 177 -18.84 15.82 -0.01
N PRO A 178 -19.55 16.47 -0.95
CA PRO A 178 -19.42 16.17 -2.37
C PRO A 178 -17.99 16.34 -2.87
N VAL A 179 -17.52 15.42 -3.74
CA VAL A 179 -16.16 15.46 -4.32
C VAL A 179 -15.83 16.79 -4.99
N ARG A 180 -16.82 17.46 -5.60
CA ARG A 180 -16.66 18.78 -6.24
C ARG A 180 -16.16 19.88 -5.28
N GLU A 181 -16.28 19.69 -3.97
CA GLU A 181 -15.82 20.64 -2.95
C GLU A 181 -14.38 20.37 -2.50
N ASN A 182 -13.79 19.23 -2.88
CA ASN A 182 -12.47 18.80 -2.42
C ASN A 182 -11.39 19.85 -2.64
N VAL A 183 -11.34 20.48 -3.83
CA VAL A 183 -10.32 21.49 -4.16
C VAL A 183 -10.32 22.62 -3.13
N THR A 184 -11.50 23.13 -2.79
CA THR A 184 -11.67 24.23 -1.83
C THR A 184 -11.30 23.78 -0.42
N ILE A 185 -11.78 22.61 0.01
CA ILE A 185 -11.53 22.10 1.36
C ILE A 185 -10.04 21.76 1.54
N ILE A 186 -9.38 21.22 0.53
CA ILE A 186 -7.93 20.95 0.51
C ILE A 186 -7.13 22.23 0.74
N ARG A 187 -7.54 23.38 0.19
CA ARG A 187 -6.86 24.66 0.41
C ARG A 187 -7.01 25.19 1.84
N ASN A 188 -8.09 24.81 2.53
CA ASN A 188 -8.42 25.27 3.89
C ASN A 188 -8.04 24.27 5.00
N THR A 189 -7.39 23.16 4.65
CA THR A 189 -7.03 22.09 5.59
C THR A 189 -5.56 21.73 5.45
N THR A 190 -4.94 21.21 6.51
CA THR A 190 -3.53 20.78 6.51
C THR A 190 -3.42 19.30 6.87
N ILE A 191 -2.43 18.61 6.27
CA ILE A 191 -2.17 17.20 6.57
C ILE A 191 -1.73 17.05 8.03
N ILE A 192 -2.33 16.09 8.73
CA ILE A 192 -1.99 15.78 10.12
C ILE A 192 -0.64 15.04 10.14
N ASN A 193 0.43 15.77 10.43
CA ASN A 193 1.79 15.26 10.50
C ASN A 193 2.18 14.86 11.94
N GLN A 194 1.40 13.97 12.55
CA GLN A 194 1.70 13.52 13.90
C GLN A 194 2.84 12.48 13.92
N THR A 195 3.80 12.72 14.82
CA THR A 195 4.92 11.81 15.12
C THR A 195 4.61 10.88 16.29
N VAL A 196 3.63 11.22 17.13
CA VAL A 196 3.14 10.36 18.21
C VAL A 196 2.21 9.34 17.59
N VAL A 197 2.76 8.18 17.30
CA VAL A 197 2.06 7.11 16.61
C VAL A 197 1.43 6.18 17.66
N VAL A 198 0.13 5.91 17.55
CA VAL A 198 -0.47 4.79 18.30
C VAL A 198 0.14 3.49 17.76
N ASN A 199 0.71 2.67 18.65
CA ASN A 199 1.24 1.33 18.37
C ASN A 199 2.19 1.20 17.15
N ASN A 200 3.05 2.20 16.93
CA ASN A 200 4.04 2.18 15.85
C ASN A 200 3.42 1.99 14.45
N ALA A 201 2.26 2.63 14.22
CA ALA A 201 1.58 2.66 12.93
C ALA A 201 2.55 3.00 11.77
N PRO A 202 2.40 2.33 10.62
CA PRO A 202 3.30 2.52 9.48
C PRO A 202 3.29 3.96 8.97
N ARG A 203 4.37 4.37 8.30
CA ARG A 203 4.45 5.71 7.68
C ARG A 203 4.41 5.63 6.16
N VAL A 204 3.86 6.64 5.51
CA VAL A 204 3.83 6.79 4.04
C VAL A 204 4.34 8.17 3.64
N ARG A 205 4.95 8.28 2.46
CA ARG A 205 5.40 9.56 1.91
C ARG A 205 4.27 10.18 1.07
N LEU A 206 3.90 11.41 1.38
CA LEU A 206 2.99 12.24 0.59
C LEU A 206 3.71 13.53 0.19
N GLY A 207 4.03 13.65 -1.10
CA GLY A 207 4.91 14.71 -1.59
C GLY A 207 6.23 14.72 -0.81
N ASN A 208 6.54 15.86 -0.20
CA ASN A 208 7.77 16.08 0.58
C ASN A 208 7.64 15.70 2.06
N GLN A 209 6.48 15.19 2.49
CA GLN A 209 6.22 14.84 3.89
C GLN A 209 6.19 13.32 4.09
N VAL A 210 6.63 12.86 5.26
CA VAL A 210 6.42 11.49 5.72
C VAL A 210 5.43 11.55 6.86
N VAL A 211 4.27 10.91 6.71
CA VAL A 211 3.18 10.95 7.69
C VAL A 211 2.85 9.58 8.24
N ALA A 212 2.40 9.53 9.49
CA ALA A 212 1.88 8.32 10.09
C ALA A 212 0.52 7.96 9.48
N ILE A 213 0.37 6.69 9.09
CA ILE A 213 -0.91 6.14 8.69
C ILE A 213 -1.76 6.01 9.94
N ASN A 214 -3.03 6.35 9.81
CA ASN A 214 -4.04 6.21 10.85
C ASN A 214 -3.84 7.03 12.14
N ALA A 215 -2.97 8.03 12.14
CA ALA A 215 -2.82 8.89 13.32
C ALA A 215 -4.11 9.68 13.62
N GLY A 216 -4.72 10.26 12.57
CA GLY A 216 -5.94 11.06 12.65
C GLY A 216 -5.90 12.22 13.64
N PRO A 217 -7.02 12.94 13.82
CA PRO A 217 -7.10 13.97 14.84
C PRO A 217 -7.02 13.35 16.23
N ARG A 218 -6.34 14.00 17.16
CA ARG A 218 -6.30 13.55 18.56
C ARG A 218 -7.62 13.87 19.23
N LEU A 219 -8.15 12.95 20.03
CA LEU A 219 -9.41 13.18 20.74
C LEU A 219 -9.44 14.49 21.55
N PRO A 220 -8.39 14.86 22.32
CA PRO A 220 -8.38 16.13 23.06
C PRO A 220 -8.39 17.38 22.18
N GLU A 221 -8.05 17.27 20.89
CA GLU A 221 -8.06 18.38 19.92
C GLU A 221 -9.45 18.54 19.25
N LEU A 222 -10.36 17.57 19.43
CA LEU A 222 -11.72 17.62 18.90
C LEU A 222 -12.69 18.34 19.85
N PRO A 223 -13.79 18.93 19.34
CA PRO A 223 -14.82 19.51 20.20
C PRO A 223 -15.40 18.48 21.17
N LYS A 224 -15.65 18.86 22.43
CA LYS A 224 -16.12 17.94 23.49
C LYS A 224 -17.38 17.14 23.11
N ALA A 225 -18.32 17.78 22.41
CA ALA A 225 -19.54 17.12 21.93
C ALA A 225 -19.23 15.97 20.94
N VAL A 226 -18.19 16.14 20.12
CA VAL A 226 -17.72 15.13 19.16
C VAL A 226 -17.03 13.98 19.87
N VAL A 227 -16.16 14.28 20.84
CA VAL A 227 -15.50 13.24 21.65
C VAL A 227 -16.52 12.36 22.36
N THR A 228 -17.64 12.95 22.79
CA THR A 228 -18.73 12.23 23.45
C THR A 228 -19.53 11.35 22.48
N SER A 229 -19.65 11.74 21.20
CA SER A 229 -20.37 10.96 20.18
C SER A 229 -19.52 9.83 19.59
N ILE A 230 -18.19 9.97 19.60
CA ILE A 230 -17.28 8.91 19.17
C ILE A 230 -17.33 7.76 20.17
N LYS A 231 -17.78 6.60 19.71
CA LYS A 231 -17.69 5.37 20.50
C LYS A 231 -16.22 5.01 20.67
N ALA A 232 -15.79 4.85 21.92
CA ALA A 232 -14.57 4.12 22.21
C ALA A 232 -14.88 2.62 22.15
N ALA A 233 -14.17 1.88 21.31
CA ALA A 233 -14.29 0.42 21.22
C ALA A 233 -12.93 -0.23 21.47
N LYS A 234 -12.93 -1.33 22.22
CA LYS A 234 -11.75 -2.18 22.31
C LYS A 234 -11.73 -3.10 21.10
N ILE A 235 -10.71 -2.95 20.26
CA ILE A 235 -10.44 -3.88 19.15
C ILE A 235 -9.22 -4.69 19.52
N VAL A 236 -9.31 -6.00 19.31
CA VAL A 236 -8.17 -6.91 19.41
C VAL A 236 -7.68 -7.15 17.99
N PRO A 237 -6.50 -6.64 17.60
CA PRO A 237 -5.93 -6.97 16.31
C PRO A 237 -5.84 -8.49 16.12
N PRO A 238 -6.12 -8.99 14.91
CA PRO A 238 -5.87 -10.38 14.57
C PRO A 238 -4.39 -10.71 14.76
N ARG A 239 -4.07 -11.97 15.08
CA ARG A 239 -2.66 -12.38 15.21
C ARG A 239 -1.96 -12.17 13.87
N LYS A 240 -0.70 -11.81 13.93
CA LYS A 240 0.12 -11.58 12.73
C LYS A 240 0.14 -12.84 11.86
N GLY A 241 -0.41 -12.75 10.66
CA GLY A 241 -0.50 -13.88 9.72
C GLY A 241 -1.89 -14.53 9.63
N ASP A 242 -2.82 -14.19 10.53
CA ASP A 242 -4.21 -14.60 10.42
C ASP A 242 -4.95 -13.64 9.48
N PHE A 243 -5.51 -14.20 8.41
CA PHE A 243 -6.47 -13.54 7.52
C PHE A 243 -7.85 -14.04 7.99
N GLY A 244 -8.68 -13.14 8.51
CA GLY A 244 -10.01 -13.50 9.06
C GLY A 244 -10.99 -14.06 8.04
#